data_AF-A0A1P8NBK0-F1
#
_entry.id   AF-A0A1P8NBK0-F1
#
_cell.length_a   1.000
_cell.length_b   1.000
_cell.length_c   1.000
_cell.angle_alpha   90.00
_cell.angle_beta   90.00
_cell.angle_gamma   90.00
#
_symmetry.space_group_name_H-M   'P 1'
#
loop_
_entity.id
_entity.type
_entity.pdbx_description
1 polymer ?
#
loop_
_entity_poly.entity_id
_entity_poly.type
_entity_poly.pdbx_seq_one_letter_code
_entity_poly.pdbx_strand_id
1 'polypeptide(L)'
;MRARKIVANPARDESLELPRKKKAASRYLTHGEVDAISRAAGKISGQYEVLVLVLAYCGLRWGEATELRASDIDLSRGRISVTRSVAITNKGFVVDTTKSEEFRSVPAPRFLVDAIGKHLADNKLRGNDMLFVSKAQKHLRQPARDADGKRWWESTLDSAEVDYLRIHDLRHTAASLAVQSGASVKAVQRMLGHRSAALTLDTYADLFDTDLDTVSERIGEAREKFLAAQKPRRAARGGR
;
A
#
# COMPACT_ATOMS: atom_id res chain seq x y z
N MET A 1 44.62 -8.92 20.22
CA MET A 1 43.93 -7.69 20.68
C MET A 1 42.64 -8.10 21.40
N ARG A 2 42.60 -8.10 22.74
CA ARG A 2 41.39 -8.49 23.50
C ARG A 2 40.44 -7.29 23.58
N ALA A 3 39.25 -7.40 23.01
CA ALA A 3 38.22 -6.35 23.07
C ALA A 3 37.88 -6.03 24.53
N ARG A 4 37.94 -4.75 24.91
CA ARG A 4 37.55 -4.27 26.25
C ARG A 4 36.04 -4.44 26.40
N LYS A 5 35.60 -5.26 27.36
CA LYS A 5 34.19 -5.43 27.71
C LYS A 5 33.73 -4.22 28.52
N ILE A 6 32.59 -3.65 28.14
CA ILE A 6 31.94 -2.57 28.89
C ILE A 6 30.92 -3.24 29.83
N VAL A 7 30.89 -2.83 31.10
CA VAL A 7 30.11 -3.48 32.18
C VAL A 7 28.60 -3.22 32.04
N ALA A 8 28.22 -2.09 31.46
CA ALA A 8 26.85 -1.73 31.18
C ALA A 8 26.77 -1.04 29.82
N ASN A 9 25.60 -1.13 29.17
CA ASN A 9 25.32 -0.39 27.94
C ASN A 9 24.97 1.06 28.33
N PRO A 10 25.81 2.06 28.03
CA PRO A 10 25.52 3.46 28.37
C PRO A 10 24.22 3.93 27.73
N ALA A 11 23.83 3.39 26.58
CA ALA A 11 22.58 3.74 25.89
C ALA A 11 21.30 3.19 26.57
N ARG A 12 21.41 2.49 27.69
CA ARG A 12 20.28 2.03 28.52
C ARG A 12 20.18 2.78 29.85
N ASP A 13 21.01 3.79 30.06
CA ASP A 13 20.93 4.63 31.24
C ASP A 13 19.64 5.46 31.19
N GLU A 14 18.75 5.25 32.16
CA GLU A 14 17.45 5.93 32.27
C GLU A 14 17.61 7.42 32.57
N SER A 15 18.79 7.88 32.98
CA SER A 15 19.11 9.30 33.13
C SER A 15 19.44 10.00 31.81
N LEU A 16 19.56 9.26 30.69
CA LEU A 16 19.76 9.85 29.38
C LEU A 16 18.46 10.43 28.83
N GLU A 17 18.36 11.75 28.84
CA GLU A 17 17.33 12.46 28.08
C GLU A 17 17.60 12.35 26.58
N LEU A 18 16.95 11.39 25.93
CA LEU A 18 16.99 11.27 24.47
C LEU A 18 16.27 12.47 23.84
N PRO A 19 16.85 13.11 22.80
CA PRO A 19 16.18 14.18 22.10
C PRO A 19 14.87 13.67 21.52
N ARG A 20 13.77 14.36 21.83
CA ARG A 20 12.46 14.07 21.21
C ARG A 20 12.60 14.27 19.70
N LYS A 21 12.60 13.17 18.94
CA LYS A 21 12.43 13.24 17.49
C LYS A 21 11.06 13.85 17.21
N LYS A 22 11.02 15.09 16.74
CA LYS A 22 9.81 15.65 16.14
C LYS A 22 9.46 14.76 14.94
N LYS A 23 8.31 14.08 14.99
CA LYS A 23 7.78 13.39 13.81
C LYS A 23 7.52 14.48 12.77
N ALA A 24 8.19 14.41 11.62
CA ALA A 24 7.80 15.24 10.49
C ALA A 24 6.35 14.90 10.12
N ALA A 25 5.55 15.89 9.72
CA ALA A 25 4.20 15.62 9.24
C ALA A 25 4.27 14.61 8.10
N SER A 26 3.53 13.50 8.23
CA SER A 26 3.50 12.47 7.22
C SER A 26 2.81 13.05 5.97
N ARG A 27 3.54 13.16 4.86
CA ARG A 27 2.92 13.50 3.57
C ARG A 27 2.18 12.28 3.03
N TYR A 28 0.88 12.40 2.88
CA TYR A 28 0.04 11.40 2.23
C TYR A 28 -0.39 11.92 0.86
N LEU A 29 -0.33 11.07 -0.16
CA LEU A 29 -0.74 11.46 -1.50
C LEU A 29 -2.27 11.43 -1.63
N THR A 30 -2.78 12.32 -2.48
CA THR A 30 -4.16 12.29 -2.97
C THR A 30 -4.34 11.24 -4.08
N HIS A 31 -5.59 10.89 -4.40
CA HIS A 31 -5.89 10.02 -5.55
C HIS A 31 -5.32 10.57 -6.87
N GLY A 32 -5.37 11.89 -7.07
CA GLY A 32 -4.84 12.55 -8.27
C GLY A 32 -3.33 12.46 -8.38
N GLU A 33 -2.59 12.71 -7.28
CA GLU A 33 -1.13 12.52 -7.25
C GLU A 33 -0.75 11.06 -7.52
N VAL A 34 -1.48 10.09 -6.96
CA VAL A 34 -1.22 8.67 -7.22
C VAL A 34 -1.41 8.32 -8.70
N ASP A 35 -2.47 8.82 -9.35
CA ASP A 35 -2.72 8.62 -10.78
C ASP A 35 -1.65 9.27 -11.65
N ALA A 36 -1.22 10.50 -11.31
CA ALA A 36 -0.14 11.18 -12.01
C ALA A 36 1.18 10.39 -11.94
N ILE A 37 1.56 9.92 -10.74
CA ILE A 37 2.74 9.09 -10.52
C ILE A 37 2.62 7.76 -11.27
N SER A 38 1.47 7.06 -11.20
CA SER A 38 1.33 5.77 -11.87
C SER A 38 1.43 5.90 -13.39
N ARG A 39 0.83 6.94 -13.98
CA ARG A 39 0.96 7.22 -15.43
C ARG A 39 2.38 7.58 -15.80
N ALA A 40 3.07 8.41 -15.01
CA ALA A 40 4.47 8.73 -15.24
C ALA A 40 5.36 7.47 -15.20
N ALA A 41 5.10 6.57 -14.24
CA ALA A 41 5.80 5.30 -14.13
C ALA A 41 5.51 4.38 -15.34
N GLY A 42 4.26 4.38 -15.82
CA GLY A 42 3.81 3.64 -17.00
C GLY A 42 4.55 4.02 -18.28
N LYS A 43 4.92 5.30 -18.44
CA LYS A 43 5.75 5.78 -19.56
C LYS A 43 7.16 5.15 -19.57
N ILE A 44 7.68 4.76 -18.40
CA ILE A 44 8.96 4.04 -18.28
C ILE A 44 8.74 2.54 -18.55
N SER A 45 7.71 1.96 -17.94
CA SER A 45 7.29 0.58 -18.17
C SER A 45 5.87 0.36 -17.67
N GLY A 46 5.01 -0.27 -18.48
CA GLY A 46 3.61 -0.56 -18.09
C GLY A 46 3.48 -1.36 -16.79
N GLN A 47 4.48 -2.21 -16.45
CA GLN A 47 4.46 -2.92 -15.18
C GLN A 47 4.63 -1.99 -13.97
N TYR A 48 5.32 -0.85 -14.13
CA TYR A 48 5.54 0.10 -13.03
C TYR A 48 4.30 0.90 -12.71
N GLU A 49 3.45 1.18 -13.70
CA GLU A 49 2.12 1.76 -13.46
C GLU A 49 1.31 0.88 -12.51
N VAL A 50 1.20 -0.41 -12.84
CA VAL A 50 0.45 -1.38 -12.00
C VAL A 50 1.13 -1.56 -10.64
N LEU A 51 2.46 -1.61 -10.58
CA LEU A 51 3.20 -1.71 -9.32
C LEU A 51 2.92 -0.53 -8.38
N VAL A 52 2.94 0.70 -8.90
CA VAL A 52 2.63 1.91 -8.12
C VAL A 52 1.21 1.84 -7.58
N LEU A 53 0.24 1.48 -8.42
CA LEU A 53 -1.15 1.36 -7.99
C LEU A 53 -1.34 0.28 -6.91
N VAL A 54 -0.69 -0.89 -7.06
CA VAL A 54 -0.73 -1.95 -6.03
C VAL A 54 -0.15 -1.44 -4.70
N LEU A 55 1.01 -0.77 -4.73
CA LEU A 55 1.63 -0.24 -3.51
C LEU A 55 0.75 0.84 -2.85
N ALA A 56 0.17 1.74 -3.65
CA ALA A 56 -0.61 2.88 -3.19
C ALA A 56 -2.04 2.55 -2.73
N TYR A 57 -2.66 1.48 -3.25
CA TYR A 57 -4.04 1.12 -2.91
C TYR A 57 -4.17 -0.15 -2.08
N CYS A 58 -3.18 -1.05 -2.10
CA CYS A 58 -3.21 -2.30 -1.33
C CYS A 58 -2.22 -2.27 -0.14
N GLY A 59 -1.29 -1.30 -0.09
CA GLY A 59 -0.42 -1.10 1.07
C GLY A 59 0.57 -2.24 1.31
N LEU A 60 0.98 -2.97 0.27
CA LEU A 60 1.97 -4.03 0.39
C LEU A 60 3.36 -3.47 0.72
N ARG A 61 4.17 -4.25 1.43
CA ARG A 61 5.61 -3.97 1.57
C ARG A 61 6.28 -4.20 0.21
N TRP A 62 7.41 -3.52 -0.03
CA TRP A 62 8.16 -3.68 -1.30
C TRP A 62 8.42 -5.15 -1.64
N GLY A 63 8.97 -5.92 -0.70
CA GLY A 63 9.29 -7.33 -0.93
C GLY A 63 8.06 -8.23 -1.13
N GLU A 64 6.89 -7.85 -0.58
CA GLU A 64 5.63 -8.56 -0.82
C GLU A 64 5.14 -8.27 -2.24
N ALA A 65 5.15 -7.00 -2.65
CA ALA A 65 4.70 -6.57 -3.98
C ALA A 65 5.57 -7.15 -5.09
N THR A 66 6.89 -7.16 -4.94
CA THR A 66 7.83 -7.67 -5.96
C THR A 66 7.95 -9.19 -6.00
N GLU A 67 7.32 -9.91 -5.06
CA GLU A 67 7.19 -11.37 -5.07
C GLU A 67 5.75 -11.82 -5.42
N LEU A 68 4.84 -10.90 -5.76
CA LEU A 68 3.51 -11.28 -6.23
C LEU A 68 3.58 -12.13 -7.50
N ARG A 69 2.77 -13.19 -7.53
CA ARG A 69 2.63 -14.11 -8.66
C ARG A 69 1.23 -14.06 -9.23
N ALA A 70 1.08 -14.49 -10.49
CA ALA A 70 -0.22 -14.52 -11.16
C ALA A 70 -1.25 -15.34 -10.37
N SER A 71 -0.82 -16.40 -9.69
CA SER A 71 -1.64 -17.25 -8.81
C SER A 71 -2.11 -16.57 -7.52
N ASP A 72 -1.49 -15.47 -7.10
CA ASP A 72 -1.91 -14.72 -5.91
C ASP A 72 -3.11 -13.80 -6.19
N ILE A 73 -3.46 -13.59 -7.46
CA ILE A 73 -4.47 -12.62 -7.88
C ILE A 73 -5.79 -13.33 -8.19
N ASP A 74 -6.82 -13.06 -7.37
CA ASP A 74 -8.19 -13.43 -7.66
C ASP A 74 -8.91 -12.25 -8.31
N LEU A 75 -8.93 -12.25 -9.66
CA LEU A 75 -9.60 -11.22 -10.45
C LEU A 75 -11.13 -11.24 -10.27
N SER A 76 -11.72 -12.39 -9.95
CA SER A 76 -13.17 -12.51 -9.80
C SER A 76 -13.68 -11.88 -8.50
N ARG A 77 -12.92 -12.08 -7.41
CA ARG A 77 -13.26 -11.55 -6.08
C ARG A 77 -12.60 -10.20 -5.79
N GLY A 78 -11.68 -9.75 -6.64
CA GLY A 78 -10.88 -8.55 -6.41
C GLY A 78 -10.04 -8.68 -5.13
N ARG A 79 -9.24 -9.74 -5.06
CA ARG A 79 -8.39 -10.05 -3.90
C ARG A 79 -6.96 -10.36 -4.33
N ILE A 80 -6.01 -9.88 -3.54
CA ILE A 80 -4.58 -10.21 -3.64
C ILE A 80 -4.20 -11.02 -2.40
N SER A 81 -3.64 -12.21 -2.62
CA SER A 81 -3.16 -13.09 -1.55
C SER A 81 -1.70 -12.80 -1.27
N VAL A 82 -1.40 -12.16 -0.13
CA VAL A 82 -0.02 -11.87 0.27
C VAL A 82 0.50 -13.05 1.07
N THR A 83 1.31 -13.89 0.42
CA THR A 83 1.80 -15.17 1.00
C THR A 83 3.31 -15.25 1.18
N ARG A 84 4.05 -14.39 0.48
CA ARG A 84 5.50 -14.44 0.35
C ARG A 84 6.07 -13.03 0.34
N SER A 85 7.35 -12.91 0.68
CA SER A 85 8.11 -11.68 0.51
C SER A 85 9.53 -12.01 0.07
N VAL A 86 10.10 -11.21 -0.82
CA VAL A 86 11.51 -11.30 -1.19
C VAL A 86 12.34 -10.27 -0.42
N ALA A 87 13.49 -10.71 0.09
CA ALA A 87 14.53 -9.86 0.66
C ALA A 87 15.82 -9.96 -0.16
N ILE A 88 16.56 -8.86 -0.26
CA ILE A 88 17.87 -8.83 -0.90
C ILE A 88 18.92 -8.99 0.18
N THR A 89 19.76 -10.01 0.05
CA THR A 89 20.88 -10.28 0.95
C THR A 89 22.20 -10.28 0.18
N ASN A 90 23.32 -10.35 0.89
CA ASN A 90 24.65 -10.53 0.28
C ASN A 90 24.75 -11.82 -0.56
N LYS A 91 23.86 -12.80 -0.35
CA LYS A 91 23.80 -14.06 -1.09
C LYS A 91 22.81 -14.00 -2.28
N GLY A 92 22.19 -12.85 -2.54
CA GLY A 92 21.19 -12.67 -3.58
C GLY A 92 19.76 -12.53 -3.04
N PHE A 93 18.77 -12.83 -3.87
CA PHE A 93 17.36 -12.79 -3.51
C PHE A 93 17.00 -13.99 -2.65
N VAL A 94 16.44 -13.74 -1.48
CA VAL A 94 15.92 -14.75 -0.56
C VAL A 94 14.42 -14.53 -0.47
N VAL A 95 13.65 -15.50 -0.98
CA VAL A 95 12.21 -15.52 -0.80
C VAL A 95 11.95 -16.18 0.55
N ASP A 96 11.40 -15.40 1.48
CA ASP A 96 10.91 -15.93 2.73
C ASP A 96 9.41 -16.16 2.57
N THR A 97 8.96 -17.39 2.88
CA THR A 97 7.56 -17.56 3.25
C THR A 97 7.43 -16.88 4.59
N THR A 98 6.48 -15.97 4.74
CA THR A 98 6.31 -15.23 6.01
C THR A 98 6.23 -16.25 7.14
N LYS A 99 7.31 -16.39 7.93
CA LYS A 99 7.41 -17.43 8.97
C LYS A 99 6.15 -17.36 9.85
N SER A 100 5.35 -18.41 9.75
CA SER A 100 4.30 -18.82 10.68
C SER A 100 3.14 -17.88 11.06
N GLU A 101 3.00 -16.62 10.61
CA GLU A 101 1.91 -15.77 11.18
C GLU A 101 0.98 -14.91 10.31
N GLU A 102 1.19 -14.56 9.03
CA GLU A 102 0.22 -13.65 8.37
C GLU A 102 0.06 -13.86 6.85
N PHE A 103 -0.55 -14.98 6.45
CA PHE A 103 -1.27 -14.98 5.17
C PHE A 103 -2.43 -14.00 5.27
N ARG A 104 -2.45 -13.01 4.39
CA ARG A 104 -3.56 -12.03 4.36
C ARG A 104 -4.09 -11.84 2.95
N SER A 105 -5.41 -11.74 2.88
CA SER A 105 -6.11 -11.36 1.66
C SER A 105 -6.38 -9.87 1.70
N VAL A 106 -5.82 -9.15 0.72
CA VAL A 106 -5.94 -7.70 0.59
C VAL A 106 -6.98 -7.39 -0.48
N PRO A 107 -7.99 -6.55 -0.20
CA PRO A 107 -8.93 -6.11 -1.23
C PRO A 107 -8.22 -5.21 -2.25
N ALA A 108 -8.47 -5.47 -3.53
CA ALA A 108 -8.07 -4.60 -4.63
C ALA A 108 -9.34 -3.91 -5.20
N PRO A 109 -9.38 -2.57 -5.28
CA PRO A 109 -10.47 -1.87 -5.94
C PRO A 109 -10.65 -2.30 -7.39
N ARG A 110 -11.87 -2.17 -7.93
CA ARG A 110 -12.19 -2.70 -9.27
C ARG A 110 -11.28 -2.17 -10.38
N PHE A 111 -11.00 -0.86 -10.39
CA PHE A 111 -10.10 -0.27 -11.38
C PHE A 111 -8.69 -0.90 -11.35
N LEU A 112 -8.19 -1.25 -10.15
CA LEU A 112 -6.90 -1.89 -9.98
C LEU A 112 -6.94 -3.35 -10.45
N VAL A 113 -8.03 -4.06 -10.16
CA VAL A 113 -8.25 -5.42 -10.67
C VAL A 113 -8.24 -5.43 -12.20
N ASP A 114 -8.92 -4.48 -12.83
CA ASP A 114 -8.94 -4.35 -14.29
C ASP A 114 -7.54 -4.05 -14.84
N ALA A 115 -6.77 -3.16 -14.19
CA ALA A 115 -5.38 -2.86 -14.56
C ALA A 115 -4.44 -4.07 -14.41
N ILE A 116 -4.55 -4.82 -13.29
CA ILE A 116 -3.79 -6.07 -13.09
C ILE A 116 -4.19 -7.12 -14.13
N GLY A 117 -5.48 -7.27 -14.41
CA GLY A 117 -6.00 -8.20 -15.41
C GLY A 117 -5.43 -7.92 -16.80
N LYS A 118 -5.42 -6.64 -17.20
CA LYS A 118 -4.78 -6.20 -18.45
C LYS A 118 -3.29 -6.53 -18.46
N HIS A 119 -2.56 -6.23 -17.40
CA HIS A 119 -1.12 -6.54 -17.30
C HIS A 119 -0.82 -8.04 -17.39
N LEU A 120 -1.62 -8.89 -16.74
CA LEU A 120 -1.51 -10.36 -16.83
C LEU A 120 -1.80 -10.87 -18.25
N ALA A 121 -2.75 -10.25 -18.96
CA ALA A 121 -3.10 -10.61 -20.32
C ALA A 121 -2.00 -10.19 -21.31
N ASP A 122 -1.60 -8.92 -21.28
CA ASP A 122 -0.61 -8.33 -22.19
C ASP A 122 0.75 -9.04 -22.09
N ASN A 123 1.13 -9.48 -20.88
CA ASN A 123 2.39 -10.18 -20.62
C ASN A 123 2.25 -11.72 -20.56
N LYS A 124 1.05 -12.26 -20.82
CA LYS A 124 0.77 -13.71 -20.80
C LYS A 124 1.18 -14.44 -19.50
N LEU A 125 1.15 -13.75 -18.36
CA LEU A 125 1.60 -14.26 -17.06
C LEU A 125 0.59 -15.23 -16.45
N ARG A 126 1.00 -16.42 -16.03
CA ARG A 126 0.12 -17.46 -15.47
C ARG A 126 0.78 -18.18 -14.29
N GLY A 127 -0.04 -18.78 -13.43
CA GLY A 127 0.43 -19.62 -12.34
C GLY A 127 1.51 -18.94 -11.48
N ASN A 128 2.72 -19.48 -11.51
CA ASN A 128 3.83 -19.02 -10.68
C ASN A 128 4.65 -17.85 -11.27
N ASP A 129 4.25 -17.29 -12.41
CA ASP A 129 4.94 -16.15 -13.01
C ASP A 129 4.86 -14.93 -12.11
N MET A 130 5.99 -14.24 -11.93
CA MET A 130 6.06 -12.98 -11.18
C MET A 130 5.32 -11.87 -11.93
N LEU A 131 4.53 -11.07 -11.21
CA LEU A 131 3.84 -9.91 -11.78
C LEU A 131 4.81 -8.84 -12.25
N PHE A 132 5.90 -8.63 -11.50
CA PHE A 132 6.84 -7.56 -11.74
C PHE A 132 8.26 -8.10 -11.78
N VAL A 133 8.95 -7.85 -12.88
CA VAL A 133 10.29 -8.40 -13.13
C VAL A 133 11.24 -7.32 -13.64
N SER A 134 12.51 -7.45 -13.27
CA SER A 134 13.58 -6.67 -13.87
C SER A 134 13.78 -7.07 -15.35
N LYS A 135 14.52 -6.24 -16.09
CA LYS A 135 14.94 -6.57 -17.47
C LYS A 135 15.63 -7.94 -17.57
N ALA A 136 16.31 -8.38 -16.51
CA ALA A 136 16.99 -9.66 -16.41
C ALA A 136 16.08 -10.83 -15.95
N GLN A 137 14.76 -10.64 -15.93
CA GLN A 137 13.76 -11.65 -15.48
C GLN A 137 13.98 -12.13 -14.03
N LYS A 138 14.54 -11.26 -13.19
CA LYS A 138 14.72 -11.46 -11.73
C LYS A 138 13.84 -10.47 -10.96
N HIS A 139 13.70 -10.66 -9.65
CA HIS A 139 13.02 -9.72 -8.76
C HIS A 139 13.47 -8.28 -8.95
N LEU A 140 12.52 -7.35 -8.86
CA LEU A 140 12.83 -5.93 -8.85
C LEU A 140 13.59 -5.56 -7.57
N ARG A 141 14.68 -4.82 -7.76
CA ARG A 141 15.38 -4.16 -6.65
C ARG A 141 14.64 -2.88 -6.31
N GLN A 142 14.63 -2.54 -5.03
CA GLN A 142 14.14 -1.23 -4.60
C GLN A 142 14.86 -0.15 -5.42
N PRO A 143 14.17 0.91 -5.87
CA PRO A 143 14.77 1.92 -6.74
C PRO A 143 16.08 2.43 -6.13
N ALA A 144 17.18 2.10 -6.80
CA ALA A 144 18.53 2.55 -6.48
C ALA A 144 18.95 3.59 -7.53
N ARG A 145 19.99 4.37 -7.22
CA ARG A 145 20.52 5.37 -8.16
C ARG A 145 21.08 4.65 -9.39
N ASP A 146 20.76 5.16 -10.58
CA ASP A 146 21.35 4.76 -11.85
C ASP A 146 22.68 5.50 -12.10
N ALA A 147 23.25 5.35 -13.30
CA ALA A 147 24.53 5.92 -13.70
C ALA A 147 24.53 7.47 -13.69
N ASP A 148 23.37 8.08 -13.92
CA ASP A 148 23.17 9.54 -13.88
C ASP A 148 22.80 10.02 -12.46
N GLY A 149 22.86 9.13 -11.48
CA GLY A 149 22.57 9.40 -10.09
C GLY A 149 21.08 9.52 -9.77
N LYS A 150 20.18 9.39 -10.74
CA LYS A 150 18.72 9.45 -10.55
C LYS A 150 18.14 8.06 -10.33
N ARG A 151 17.00 7.98 -9.66
CA ARG A 151 16.24 6.71 -9.55
C ARG A 151 15.12 6.78 -10.57
N TRP A 152 14.72 5.67 -11.20
CA TRP A 152 13.49 5.67 -12.04
C TRP A 152 12.29 6.24 -11.27
N TRP A 153 12.27 6.00 -9.95
CA TRP A 153 11.30 6.58 -9.04
C TRP A 153 11.42 8.11 -8.89
N GLU A 154 12.63 8.66 -8.76
CA GLU A 154 12.84 10.11 -8.71
C GLU A 154 12.41 10.76 -10.04
N SER A 155 12.78 10.17 -11.17
CA SER A 155 12.34 10.64 -12.49
C SER A 155 10.81 10.56 -12.67
N THR A 156 10.16 9.54 -12.08
CA THR A 156 8.70 9.42 -12.06
C THR A 156 8.07 10.56 -11.26
N LEU A 157 8.60 10.87 -10.09
CA LEU A 157 8.11 11.96 -9.24
C LEU A 157 8.31 13.33 -9.90
N ASP A 158 9.49 13.58 -10.46
CA ASP A 158 9.80 14.80 -11.23
C ASP A 158 8.79 14.97 -12.38
N SER A 159 8.53 13.90 -13.14
CA SER A 159 7.59 13.91 -14.28
C SER A 159 6.13 14.04 -13.88
N ALA A 160 5.78 13.66 -12.65
CA ALA A 160 4.44 13.79 -12.09
C ALA A 160 4.26 15.12 -11.33
N GLU A 161 5.32 15.94 -11.23
CA GLU A 161 5.35 17.19 -10.47
C GLU A 161 4.96 16.99 -8.99
N VAL A 162 5.36 15.85 -8.42
CA VAL A 162 5.13 15.52 -7.01
C VAL A 162 6.44 15.61 -6.24
N ASP A 163 6.41 16.25 -5.06
CA ASP A 163 7.58 16.32 -4.20
C ASP A 163 8.11 14.94 -3.83
N TYR A 164 9.40 14.90 -3.49
CA TYR A 164 10.07 13.65 -3.17
C TYR A 164 9.39 12.90 -2.03
N LEU A 165 9.06 11.63 -2.29
CA LEU A 165 8.76 10.61 -1.29
C LEU A 165 9.50 9.32 -1.65
N ARG A 166 9.71 8.44 -0.68
CA ARG A 166 10.27 7.11 -0.98
C ARG A 166 9.16 6.23 -1.52
N ILE A 167 9.50 5.25 -2.36
CA ILE A 167 8.50 4.30 -2.89
C ILE A 167 7.77 3.52 -1.78
N HIS A 168 8.43 3.29 -0.64
CA HIS A 168 7.80 2.65 0.51
C HIS A 168 6.73 3.56 1.17
N ASP A 169 6.82 4.88 1.00
CA ASP A 169 5.84 5.80 1.56
C ASP A 169 4.47 5.66 0.87
N LEU A 170 4.39 5.01 -0.31
CA LEU A 170 3.11 4.60 -0.93
C LEU A 170 2.27 3.69 -0.03
N ARG A 171 2.91 2.89 0.85
CA ARG A 171 2.18 2.10 1.85
C ARG A 171 1.49 2.98 2.89
N HIS A 172 2.12 4.09 3.26
CA HIS A 172 1.52 5.09 4.14
C HIS A 172 0.37 5.82 3.43
N THR A 173 0.54 6.14 2.15
CA THR A 173 -0.55 6.62 1.28
C THR A 173 -1.73 5.64 1.28
N ALA A 174 -1.50 4.33 1.13
CA ALA A 174 -2.58 3.34 1.15
C ALA A 174 -3.39 3.36 2.46
N ALA A 175 -2.70 3.53 3.59
CA ALA A 175 -3.35 3.69 4.89
C ALA A 175 -4.22 4.95 4.92
N SER A 176 -3.66 6.08 4.50
CA SER A 176 -4.36 7.37 4.45
C SER A 176 -5.59 7.34 3.56
N LEU A 177 -5.45 6.84 2.33
CA LEU A 177 -6.58 6.73 1.39
C LEU A 177 -7.67 5.81 1.93
N ALA A 178 -7.30 4.71 2.60
CA ALA A 178 -8.28 3.82 3.22
C ALA A 178 -9.04 4.50 4.36
N VAL A 179 -8.35 5.23 5.25
CA VAL A 179 -8.98 5.97 6.35
C VAL A 179 -9.90 7.07 5.82
N GLN A 180 -9.45 7.86 4.85
CA GLN A 180 -10.27 8.88 4.18
C GLN A 180 -11.51 8.27 3.51
N SER A 181 -11.39 7.04 2.99
CA SER A 181 -12.51 6.26 2.43
C SER A 181 -13.42 5.62 3.49
N GLY A 182 -13.17 5.86 4.77
CA GLY A 182 -13.98 5.38 5.89
C GLY A 182 -13.65 3.98 6.39
N ALA A 183 -12.45 3.47 6.09
CA ALA A 183 -12.00 2.21 6.65
C ALA A 183 -11.76 2.35 8.16
N SER A 184 -12.28 1.40 8.94
CA SER A 184 -11.97 1.32 10.37
C SER A 184 -10.49 0.99 10.59
N VAL A 185 -9.96 1.37 11.75
CA VAL A 185 -8.61 1.03 12.20
C VAL A 185 -8.33 -0.47 12.04
N LYS A 186 -9.32 -1.33 12.33
CA LYS A 186 -9.20 -2.78 12.21
C LYS A 186 -9.09 -3.24 10.76
N ALA A 187 -9.81 -2.61 9.84
CA ALA A 187 -9.70 -2.88 8.41
C ALA A 187 -8.31 -2.49 7.90
N VAL A 188 -7.83 -1.30 8.25
CA VAL A 188 -6.48 -0.83 7.88
C VAL A 188 -5.39 -1.72 8.48
N GLN A 189 -5.52 -2.12 9.75
CA GLN A 189 -4.61 -3.07 10.40
C GLN A 189 -4.49 -4.38 9.61
N ARG A 190 -5.63 -4.99 9.24
CA ARG A 190 -5.66 -6.25 8.48
C ARG A 190 -5.11 -6.08 7.08
N MET A 191 -5.44 -4.99 6.39
CA MET A 191 -4.94 -4.66 5.06
C MET A 191 -3.40 -4.57 5.05
N LEU A 192 -2.85 -3.83 6.01
CA LEU A 192 -1.41 -3.61 6.12
C LEU A 192 -0.64 -4.82 6.70
N GLY A 193 -1.28 -5.76 7.37
CA GLY A 193 -0.58 -6.83 8.08
C GLY A 193 0.25 -6.27 9.24
N HIS A 194 -0.41 -5.47 10.07
CA HIS A 194 0.12 -5.02 11.35
C HIS A 194 -0.30 -6.00 12.44
N ARG A 195 0.67 -6.45 13.24
CA ARG A 195 0.45 -7.41 14.35
C ARG A 195 -0.54 -6.90 15.40
N SER A 196 -0.65 -5.58 15.58
CA SER A 196 -1.59 -4.95 16.51
C SER A 196 -2.25 -3.72 15.90
N ALA A 197 -3.48 -3.43 16.33
CA ALA A 197 -4.17 -2.18 15.98
C ALA A 197 -3.49 -0.95 16.60
N ALA A 198 -2.85 -1.12 17.76
CA ALA A 198 -2.05 -0.07 18.40
C ALA A 198 -0.96 0.45 17.45
N LEU A 199 -0.22 -0.44 16.74
CA LEU A 199 0.78 -0.01 15.76
C LEU A 199 0.16 0.86 14.65
N THR A 200 -1.05 0.56 14.21
CA THR A 200 -1.78 1.38 13.22
C THR A 200 -2.14 2.74 13.81
N LEU A 201 -2.72 2.78 15.01
CA LEU A 201 -3.08 4.03 15.69
C LEU A 201 -1.84 4.89 15.99
N ASP A 202 -0.77 4.32 16.54
CA ASP A 202 0.47 5.03 16.86
C ASP A 202 1.15 5.64 15.62
N THR A 203 0.93 5.03 14.45
CA THR A 203 1.50 5.47 13.16
C THR A 203 0.62 6.51 12.47
N TYR A 204 -0.70 6.43 12.61
CA TYR A 204 -1.69 7.17 11.81
C TYR A 204 -2.72 7.92 12.66
N ALA A 205 -2.41 8.22 13.93
CA ALA A 205 -3.34 8.86 14.87
C ALA A 205 -3.94 10.15 14.30
N ASP A 206 -3.10 10.95 13.64
CA ASP A 206 -3.46 12.20 12.98
C ASP A 206 -4.55 12.04 11.90
N LEU A 207 -4.63 10.87 11.27
CA LEU A 207 -5.67 10.55 10.30
C LEU A 207 -7.02 10.20 10.93
N PHE A 208 -7.06 9.86 12.22
CA PHE A 208 -8.27 9.50 12.95
C PHE A 208 -8.76 10.62 13.89
N ASP A 209 -7.95 11.67 14.11
CA ASP A 209 -8.28 12.76 15.03
C ASP A 209 -9.46 13.64 14.55
N THR A 210 -9.76 13.65 13.25
CA THR A 210 -10.85 14.44 12.65
C THR A 210 -12.15 13.64 12.41
N ASP A 211 -12.24 12.40 12.89
CA ASP A 211 -13.26 11.44 12.43
C ASP A 211 -14.67 11.67 13.02
N LEU A 212 -14.82 12.43 14.12
CA LEU A 212 -16.12 12.53 14.81
C LEU A 212 -17.22 13.21 13.97
N ASP A 213 -16.91 14.33 13.29
CA ASP A 213 -17.88 15.02 12.44
C ASP A 213 -18.21 14.18 11.20
N THR A 214 -17.18 13.57 10.58
CA THR A 214 -17.35 12.65 9.45
C THR A 214 -18.17 11.42 9.81
N VAL A 215 -18.03 10.89 11.03
CA VAL A 215 -18.86 9.79 11.53
C VAL A 215 -20.33 10.20 11.62
N SER A 216 -20.61 11.40 12.14
CA SER A 216 -21.97 11.95 12.21
C SER A 216 -22.60 12.08 10.81
N GLU A 217 -21.86 12.66 9.86
CA GLU A 217 -22.29 12.81 8.47
C GLU A 217 -22.60 11.45 7.82
N ARG A 218 -21.70 10.47 7.96
CA ARG A 218 -21.89 9.11 7.40
C ARG A 218 -23.10 8.40 7.99
N ILE A 219 -23.37 8.57 9.28
CA ILE A 219 -24.59 8.04 9.92
C ILE A 219 -25.83 8.69 9.29
N GLY A 220 -25.80 10.01 9.08
CA GLY A 220 -26.85 10.76 8.41
C GLY A 220 -27.13 10.24 7.00
N GLU A 221 -26.10 10.16 6.16
CA GLU A 221 -26.20 9.65 4.79
C GLU A 221 -26.72 8.21 4.73
N ALA A 222 -26.26 7.34 5.62
CA ALA A 222 -26.69 5.95 5.67
C ALA A 222 -28.18 5.84 5.99
N ARG A 223 -28.66 6.64 6.94
CA ARG A 223 -30.09 6.73 7.29
C ARG A 223 -30.90 7.24 6.11
N GLU A 224 -30.45 8.29 5.44
CA GLU A 224 -31.16 8.85 4.28
C GLU A 224 -31.25 7.85 3.13
N LYS A 225 -30.15 7.16 2.80
CA LYS A 225 -30.12 6.08 1.79
C LYS A 225 -31.12 4.96 2.14
N PHE A 226 -31.16 4.54 3.41
CA PHE A 226 -32.08 3.51 3.87
C PHE A 226 -33.56 3.94 3.74
N LEU A 227 -33.88 5.18 4.12
CA LEU A 227 -35.23 5.72 3.98
C LEU A 227 -35.64 5.91 2.51
N ALA A 228 -34.71 6.32 1.65
CA ALA A 228 -34.93 6.45 0.21
C ALA A 228 -35.21 5.08 -0.44
N ALA A 229 -34.48 4.02 -0.03
CA ALA A 229 -34.68 2.66 -0.52
C ALA A 229 -36.01 2.03 -0.07
N GLN A 230 -36.58 2.49 1.05
CA GLN A 230 -37.86 2.01 1.57
C GLN A 230 -39.09 2.75 1.05
N LYS A 231 -38.94 3.88 0.33
CA LYS A 231 -40.10 4.55 -0.28
C LYS A 231 -40.75 3.58 -1.29
N PRO A 232 -42.02 3.18 -1.09
CA PRO A 232 -42.69 2.31 -2.04
C PRO A 232 -42.77 3.01 -3.39
N ARG A 233 -42.46 2.28 -4.48
CA ARG A 233 -42.80 2.70 -5.85
C ARG A 233 -44.31 2.95 -5.87
N ARG A 234 -44.72 4.22 -5.74
CA ARG A 234 -46.13 4.61 -5.79
C ARG A 234 -46.73 4.01 -7.05
N ALA A 235 -47.79 3.23 -6.84
CA ALA A 235 -48.47 2.44 -7.86
C ALA A 235 -48.83 3.32 -9.06
N ALA A 236 -48.25 3.00 -10.22
CA ALA A 236 -48.84 3.33 -11.51
C ALA A 236 -50.06 2.42 -11.71
N ARG A 237 -51.16 2.74 -11.02
CA ARG A 237 -52.50 2.21 -11.29
C ARG A 237 -53.51 3.31 -10.99
N GLY A 238 -54.01 3.94 -12.04
CA GLY A 238 -55.11 4.89 -11.95
C GLY A 238 -55.24 5.71 -13.23
N GLY A 239 -56.03 5.22 -14.19
CA GLY A 239 -56.42 5.96 -15.38
C GLY A 239 -57.01 5.02 -16.42
N ARG A 240 -58.30 4.71 -16.25
CA ARG A 240 -59.15 4.09 -17.27
C ARG A 240 -59.32 5.03 -18.47
#